data_AF-A0A819Q1C1-F1
#
_entry.id   AF-A0A819Q1C1-F1
#
_cell.length_a   1.000
_cell.length_b   1.000
_cell.length_c   1.000
_cell.angle_alpha   90.00
_cell.angle_beta   90.00
_cell.angle_gamma   90.00
#
_symmetry.space_group_name_H-M   'P 1'
#
loop_
_entity.id
_entity.type
_entity.pdbx_description
1 polymer ?
#
loop_
_entity_poly.entity_id
_entity_poly.type
_entity_poly.pdbx_seq_one_letter_code
_entity_poly.pdbx_strand_id
1 'polypeptide(L)'
;MSSKLGMIEWLDNTRQLKDLIEESYNDNELDIITNQGQHPRKLYQDYAINTYQKAKPTANNTVMYTELFLSLKKAQVQEEFNHIQSVIPVDLLRRAYHKIANSHEDFYTLRRQFITSYAVLCTSQYIFGIDDRHQSNFLIDTSSGQVIGIDFGSVFNAATIHLPLSELILIRLT
;
A
#
# COMPACT_ATOMS: atom_id res chain seq x y z
N MET A 1 18.45 -12.96 24.53
CA MET A 1 17.69 -11.77 24.08
C MET A 1 17.85 -10.64 25.11
N SER A 2 17.72 -9.37 24.69
CA SER A 2 17.79 -8.19 25.56
C SER A 2 16.68 -7.19 25.22
N SER A 3 16.54 -6.11 25.99
CA SER A 3 15.53 -5.06 25.71
C SER A 3 15.75 -4.32 24.38
N LYS A 4 16.92 -4.46 23.74
CA LYS A 4 17.26 -3.85 22.45
C LYS A 4 17.64 -4.88 21.38
N LEU A 5 17.53 -6.17 21.69
CA LEU A 5 17.90 -7.26 20.80
C LEU A 5 16.86 -8.38 20.86
N GLY A 6 16.08 -8.47 19.80
CA GLY A 6 15.18 -9.58 19.52
C GLY A 6 15.70 -10.47 18.41
N MET A 7 15.06 -11.62 18.24
CA MET A 7 15.20 -12.48 17.07
C MET A 7 13.82 -12.63 16.45
N ILE A 8 13.75 -12.60 15.13
CA ILE A 8 12.53 -12.85 14.35
C ILE A 8 12.73 -14.10 13.52
N GLU A 9 11.68 -14.89 13.39
CA GLU A 9 11.67 -16.03 12.48
C GLU A 9 11.69 -15.52 11.03
N TRP A 10 12.56 -16.13 10.21
CA TRP A 10 12.54 -15.91 8.77
C TRP A 10 11.64 -16.95 8.14
N LEU A 11 10.59 -16.49 7.45
CA LEU A 11 9.64 -17.37 6.78
C LEU A 11 10.10 -17.60 5.34
N ASP A 12 10.47 -18.83 5.03
CA ASP A 12 10.88 -19.22 3.69
C ASP A 12 9.75 -19.08 2.67
N ASN A 13 10.11 -18.91 1.39
CA ASN A 13 9.17 -18.75 0.27
C ASN A 13 8.20 -17.57 0.42
N THR A 14 8.53 -16.58 1.25
CA THR A 14 7.72 -15.37 1.37
C THR A 14 8.31 -14.21 0.57
N ARG A 15 7.43 -13.36 0.05
CA ARG A 15 7.79 -12.15 -0.71
C ARG A 15 6.92 -10.99 -0.29
N GLN A 16 7.43 -9.76 -0.30
CA GLN A 16 6.60 -8.60 -0.01
C GLN A 16 5.54 -8.42 -1.11
N LEU A 17 4.33 -8.04 -0.72
CA LEU A 17 3.24 -7.71 -1.65
C LEU A 17 3.68 -6.59 -2.60
N LYS A 18 4.45 -5.62 -2.10
CA LYS A 18 5.03 -4.54 -2.91
C LYS A 18 5.83 -5.08 -4.09
N ASP A 19 6.81 -5.94 -3.82
CA ASP A 19 7.71 -6.49 -4.85
C ASP A 19 6.93 -7.30 -5.88
N LEU A 20 5.95 -8.09 -5.44
CA LEU A 20 5.09 -8.86 -6.34
C LEU A 20 4.26 -7.98 -7.29
N ILE A 21 3.78 -6.84 -6.82
CA ILE A 21 3.04 -5.88 -7.63
C ILE A 21 3.96 -5.16 -8.61
N GLU A 22 5.12 -4.67 -8.14
CA GLU A 22 6.10 -3.95 -8.96
C GLU A 22 6.65 -4.84 -10.09
N GLU A 23 6.86 -6.13 -9.85
CA GLU A 23 7.28 -7.09 -10.87
C GLU A 23 6.18 -7.53 -11.84
N SER A 24 4.93 -7.17 -11.59
CA SER A 24 3.78 -7.56 -12.42
C SER A 24 3.47 -6.59 -13.57
N TYR A 25 4.15 -5.44 -13.58
CA TYR A 25 4.16 -4.52 -14.72
C TYR A 25 4.79 -5.17 -15.96
N ASN A 26 4.29 -4.84 -17.14
CA ASN A 26 4.99 -5.13 -18.39
C ASN A 26 5.92 -3.97 -18.80
N ASP A 27 6.81 -4.20 -19.76
CA ASP A 27 7.84 -3.22 -20.15
C ASP A 27 7.25 -1.87 -20.61
N ASN A 28 6.11 -1.89 -21.31
CA ASN A 28 5.44 -0.67 -21.78
C ASN A 28 4.82 0.11 -20.61
N GLU A 29 4.15 -0.58 -19.68
CA GLU A 29 3.59 0.03 -18.48
C GLU A 29 4.70 0.58 -17.57
N LEU A 30 5.84 -0.13 -17.48
CA LEU A 30 7.01 0.29 -16.74
C LEU A 30 7.59 1.58 -17.33
N ASP A 31 7.76 1.65 -18.66
CA ASP A 31 8.23 2.86 -19.36
C ASP A 31 7.33 4.07 -19.08
N ILE A 32 6.01 3.88 -19.09
CA ILE A 32 5.04 4.92 -18.77
C ILE A 32 5.26 5.45 -17.35
N ILE A 33 5.35 4.56 -16.36
CA ILE A 33 5.49 5.01 -14.97
C ILE A 33 6.88 5.56 -14.67
N THR A 34 7.96 5.00 -15.25
CA THR A 34 9.34 5.42 -14.93
C THR A 34 9.83 6.56 -15.81
N ASN A 35 9.81 6.38 -17.13
CA ASN A 35 10.47 7.28 -18.08
C ASN A 35 9.56 8.45 -18.49
N GLN A 36 8.26 8.20 -18.65
CA GLN A 36 7.29 9.24 -18.98
C GLN A 36 6.80 10.01 -17.73
N GLY A 37 7.30 9.64 -16.54
CA GLY A 37 7.03 10.35 -15.30
C GLY A 37 5.60 10.21 -14.79
N GLN A 38 4.86 9.20 -15.23
CA GLN A 38 3.48 8.93 -14.82
C GLN A 38 3.40 8.03 -13.56
N HIS A 39 4.49 7.89 -12.80
CA HIS A 39 4.47 7.11 -11.56
C HIS A 39 3.41 7.66 -10.59
N PRO A 40 2.47 6.85 -10.06
CA PRO A 40 1.38 7.33 -9.20
C PRO A 40 1.84 8.14 -8.00
N ARG A 41 2.93 7.71 -7.34
CA ARG A 41 3.56 8.46 -6.24
C ARG A 41 4.00 9.86 -6.67
N LYS A 42 4.58 9.99 -7.86
CA LYS A 42 5.05 11.27 -8.39
C LYS A 42 3.87 12.17 -8.73
N LEU A 43 2.86 11.64 -9.43
CA LEU A 43 1.64 12.39 -9.75
C LEU A 43 0.97 12.94 -8.49
N TYR A 44 0.84 12.13 -7.45
CA TYR A 44 0.33 12.55 -6.15
C TYR A 44 1.19 13.67 -5.51
N GLN A 45 2.51 13.49 -5.50
CA GLN A 45 3.44 14.47 -4.93
C GLN A 45 3.39 15.80 -5.70
N ASP A 46 3.41 15.74 -7.03
CA ASP A 46 3.33 16.91 -7.90
C ASP A 46 1.98 17.63 -7.71
N TYR A 47 0.87 16.90 -7.62
CA TYR A 47 -0.43 17.50 -7.32
C TYR A 47 -0.42 18.22 -5.96
N ALA A 48 0.02 17.54 -4.89
CA ALA A 48 0.06 18.09 -3.54
C ALA A 48 0.95 19.34 -3.48
N ILE A 49 2.16 19.27 -4.04
CA ILE A 49 3.13 20.36 -4.06
C ILE A 49 2.62 21.51 -4.92
N ASN A 50 2.14 21.28 -6.14
CA ASN A 50 1.67 22.35 -7.03
C ASN A 50 0.43 23.04 -6.48
N THR A 51 -0.47 22.29 -5.85
CA THR A 51 -1.66 22.85 -5.20
C THR A 51 -1.25 23.70 -3.99
N TYR A 52 -0.27 23.24 -3.22
CA TYR A 52 0.24 23.97 -2.06
C TYR A 52 1.10 25.19 -2.45
N GLN A 53 1.99 25.09 -3.42
CA GLN A 53 2.88 26.18 -3.85
C GLN A 53 2.13 27.34 -4.50
N LYS A 54 0.99 27.06 -5.17
CA LYS A 54 0.04 28.10 -5.58
C LYS A 54 -0.49 28.89 -4.38
N ALA A 55 -0.49 28.31 -3.18
CA ALA A 55 -0.91 28.95 -1.94
C ALA A 55 0.27 29.58 -1.15
N LYS A 56 1.39 28.87 -0.90
CA LYS A 56 2.58 29.38 -0.16
C LYS A 56 3.89 28.58 -0.46
N PRO A 57 5.07 29.22 -0.60
CA PRO A 57 6.32 28.56 -1.05
C PRO A 57 7.20 27.90 0.04
N THR A 58 6.89 28.03 1.34
CA THR A 58 7.75 27.52 2.42
C THR A 58 6.94 26.68 3.39
N ALA A 59 7.07 25.34 3.35
CA ALA A 59 6.53 24.52 4.44
C ALA A 59 7.18 23.14 4.57
N ASN A 60 7.19 22.70 5.82
CA ASN A 60 7.30 21.30 6.25
C ASN A 60 6.10 20.49 5.72
N ASN A 61 6.32 19.23 5.32
CA ASN A 61 5.29 18.30 4.80
C ASN A 61 4.03 18.24 5.66
N THR A 62 4.15 18.25 7.00
CA THR A 62 2.99 18.22 7.90
C THR A 62 2.07 19.43 7.72
N VAL A 63 2.66 20.62 7.61
CA VAL A 63 1.90 21.88 7.45
C VAL A 63 1.22 21.88 6.08
N MET A 64 1.92 21.43 5.04
CA MET A 64 1.36 21.29 3.70
C MET A 64 0.09 20.41 3.72
N TYR A 65 0.16 19.20 4.27
CA TYR A 65 -1.01 18.31 4.29
C TYR A 65 -2.16 18.83 5.16
N THR A 66 -1.85 19.51 6.27
CA THR A 66 -2.87 20.14 7.11
C THR A 66 -3.64 21.22 6.34
N GLU A 67 -2.93 22.08 5.61
CA GLU A 67 -3.54 23.14 4.80
C GLU A 67 -4.31 22.59 3.60
N LEU A 68 -3.78 21.55 2.93
CA LEU A 68 -4.50 20.87 1.85
C LEU A 68 -5.80 20.25 2.35
N PHE A 69 -5.80 19.63 3.54
CA PHE A 69 -7.00 19.07 4.15
C PHE A 69 -8.07 20.14 4.44
N LEU A 70 -7.67 21.33 4.86
CA LEU A 70 -8.60 22.43 5.16
C LEU A 70 -9.11 23.15 3.90
N SER A 71 -8.30 23.20 2.84
CA SER A 71 -8.58 24.01 1.65
C SER A 71 -9.27 23.23 0.51
N LEU A 72 -8.93 21.95 0.33
CA LEU A 72 -9.45 21.15 -0.77
C LEU A 72 -10.88 20.66 -0.51
N LYS A 73 -11.69 20.68 -1.57
CA LYS A 73 -13.02 20.09 -1.54
C LYS A 73 -12.96 18.61 -1.91
N LYS A 74 -13.85 17.81 -1.32
CA LYS A 74 -14.01 16.37 -1.64
C LYS A 74 -14.02 16.07 -3.15
N ALA A 75 -14.75 16.87 -3.93
CA ALA A 75 -14.85 16.66 -5.38
C ALA A 75 -13.50 16.77 -6.10
N GLN A 76 -12.66 17.73 -5.72
CA GLN A 76 -11.33 17.94 -6.31
C GLN A 76 -10.39 16.78 -5.97
N VAL A 77 -10.43 16.33 -4.70
CA VAL A 77 -9.63 15.18 -4.24
C VAL A 77 -10.06 13.90 -4.94
N GLN A 78 -11.38 13.69 -5.11
CA GLN A 78 -11.91 12.50 -5.77
C GLN A 78 -11.56 12.47 -7.26
N GLU A 79 -11.62 13.61 -7.95
CA GLU A 79 -11.21 13.74 -9.34
C GLU A 79 -9.72 13.36 -9.51
N GLU A 80 -8.85 13.94 -8.69
CA GLU A 80 -7.42 13.64 -8.75
C GLU A 80 -7.10 12.19 -8.36
N PHE A 81 -7.76 11.67 -7.32
CA PHE A 81 -7.60 10.27 -6.93
C PHE A 81 -7.95 9.32 -8.08
N ASN A 82 -9.08 9.56 -8.76
CA ASN A 82 -9.48 8.74 -9.91
C ASN A 82 -8.51 8.88 -11.09
N HIS A 83 -8.00 10.09 -11.34
CA HIS A 83 -6.97 10.33 -12.35
C HIS A 83 -5.71 9.51 -12.07
N ILE A 84 -5.15 9.60 -10.86
CA ILE A 84 -3.94 8.86 -10.48
C ILE A 84 -4.19 7.35 -10.51
N GLN A 85 -5.34 6.89 -10.00
CA GLN A 85 -5.71 5.49 -10.02
C GLN A 85 -5.81 4.93 -11.45
N SER A 86 -6.27 5.74 -12.42
CA SER A 86 -6.44 5.31 -13.82
C SER A 86 -5.14 4.93 -14.52
N VAL A 87 -3.99 5.41 -14.01
CA VAL A 87 -2.66 5.06 -14.55
C VAL A 87 -2.21 3.68 -14.07
N ILE A 88 -2.81 3.15 -12.99
CA ILE A 88 -2.44 1.86 -12.42
C ILE A 88 -3.20 0.74 -13.14
N PRO A 89 -2.52 -0.27 -13.73
CA PRO A 89 -3.19 -1.42 -14.30
C PRO A 89 -4.04 -2.17 -13.26
N VAL A 90 -5.29 -2.45 -13.60
CA VAL A 90 -6.28 -3.01 -12.66
C VAL A 90 -6.02 -4.46 -12.27
N ASP A 91 -5.12 -5.15 -12.94
CA ASP A 91 -4.94 -6.60 -12.82
C ASP A 91 -3.54 -7.03 -12.37
N LEU A 92 -2.72 -6.12 -11.83
CA LEU A 92 -1.36 -6.42 -11.36
C LEU A 92 -1.33 -7.58 -10.37
N LEU A 93 -2.20 -7.58 -9.35
CA LEU A 93 -2.27 -8.66 -8.38
C LEU A 93 -2.66 -9.99 -9.03
N ARG A 94 -3.61 -9.96 -9.97
CA ARG A 94 -4.02 -11.14 -10.73
C ARG A 94 -2.85 -11.71 -11.54
N ARG A 95 -2.08 -10.84 -12.23
CA ARG A 95 -0.88 -11.23 -12.96
C ARG A 95 0.18 -11.82 -12.03
N ALA A 96 0.41 -11.23 -10.86
CA ALA A 96 1.34 -11.76 -9.85
C ALA A 96 0.99 -13.20 -9.48
N TYR A 97 -0.28 -13.46 -9.15
CA TYR A 97 -0.76 -14.79 -8.81
C TYR A 97 -0.72 -15.77 -9.98
N HIS A 98 -0.93 -15.31 -11.21
CA HIS A 98 -0.74 -16.17 -12.39
C HIS A 98 0.73 -16.54 -12.62
N LYS A 99 1.68 -15.66 -12.31
CA LYS A 99 3.12 -15.97 -12.39
C LYS A 99 3.57 -16.98 -11.34
N ILE A 100 2.91 -16.98 -10.17
CA ILE A 100 3.19 -17.91 -9.07
C ILE A 100 2.54 -19.28 -9.32
N ALA A 101 1.32 -19.29 -9.86
CA ALA A 101 0.53 -20.50 -10.07
C ALA A 101 1.15 -21.44 -11.13
N ASN A 102 1.13 -22.74 -10.84
CA ASN A 102 1.57 -23.79 -11.78
C ASN A 102 0.47 -24.22 -12.76
N SER A 103 -0.78 -23.92 -12.44
CA SER A 103 -1.96 -24.24 -13.25
C SER A 103 -3.13 -23.30 -12.96
N HIS A 104 -4.19 -23.38 -13.74
CA HIS A 104 -5.42 -22.60 -13.49
C HIS A 104 -6.13 -23.02 -12.20
N GLU A 105 -6.08 -24.31 -11.84
CA GLU A 105 -6.63 -24.83 -10.58
C GLU A 105 -5.82 -24.33 -9.38
N ASP A 106 -4.49 -24.28 -9.54
CA ASP A 106 -3.58 -23.72 -8.54
C ASP A 106 -3.86 -22.23 -8.33
N PHE A 107 -4.00 -21.45 -9.40
CA PHE A 107 -4.38 -20.04 -9.33
C PHE A 107 -5.69 -19.83 -8.55
N TYR A 108 -6.71 -20.66 -8.79
CA TYR A 108 -7.97 -20.59 -8.04
C TYR A 108 -7.75 -20.83 -6.54
N THR A 109 -6.92 -21.81 -6.20
CA THR A 109 -6.57 -22.16 -4.82
C THR A 109 -5.80 -21.02 -4.14
N LEU A 110 -4.74 -20.52 -4.78
CA LEU A 110 -3.94 -19.40 -4.27
C LEU A 110 -4.80 -18.15 -4.07
N ARG A 111 -5.67 -17.80 -5.03
CA ARG A 111 -6.59 -16.66 -4.90
C ARG A 111 -7.52 -16.83 -3.69
N ARG A 112 -8.04 -18.04 -3.47
CA ARG A 112 -8.92 -18.32 -2.31
C ARG A 112 -8.15 -18.19 -1.00
N GLN A 113 -6.91 -18.69 -0.94
CA GLN A 113 -6.06 -18.59 0.24
C GLN A 113 -5.71 -17.13 0.55
N PHE A 114 -5.36 -16.34 -0.46
CA PHE A 114 -5.13 -14.90 -0.33
C PHE A 114 -6.33 -14.18 0.27
N ILE A 115 -7.51 -14.33 -0.34
CA ILE A 115 -8.73 -13.65 0.12
C ILE A 115 -9.06 -14.02 1.56
N THR A 116 -8.97 -15.31 1.90
CA THR A 116 -9.33 -15.82 3.23
C THR A 116 -8.35 -15.30 4.29
N SER A 117 -7.04 -15.46 4.07
CA SER A 117 -6.01 -15.01 5.00
C SER A 117 -5.99 -13.48 5.15
N TYR A 118 -6.12 -12.75 4.04
CA TYR A 118 -6.15 -11.29 4.05
C TYR A 118 -7.38 -10.73 4.79
N ALA A 119 -8.56 -11.33 4.60
CA ALA A 119 -9.76 -10.91 5.31
C ALA A 119 -9.63 -11.12 6.84
N VAL A 120 -9.07 -12.26 7.25
CA VAL A 120 -8.79 -12.54 8.67
C VAL A 120 -7.77 -11.55 9.21
N LEU A 121 -6.68 -11.29 8.47
CA LEU A 121 -5.65 -10.33 8.86
C LEU A 121 -6.21 -8.91 9.02
N CYS A 122 -6.96 -8.41 8.03
CA CYS A 122 -7.60 -7.10 8.09
C CYS A 122 -8.56 -6.96 9.27
N THR A 123 -9.38 -7.99 9.53
CA THR A 123 -10.30 -8.00 10.68
C THR A 123 -9.52 -7.96 12.01
N SER A 124 -8.44 -8.72 12.10
CA SER A 124 -7.59 -8.79 13.30
C SER A 124 -6.86 -7.46 13.53
N GLN A 125 -6.27 -6.89 12.48
CA GLN A 125 -5.62 -5.58 12.51
C GLN A 125 -6.60 -4.48 12.94
N TYR A 126 -7.84 -4.50 12.45
CA TYR A 126 -8.86 -3.57 12.88
C TYR A 126 -9.18 -3.69 14.39
N ILE A 127 -9.37 -4.92 14.89
CA ILE A 127 -9.69 -5.16 16.32
C ILE A 127 -8.57 -4.67 17.23
N PHE A 128 -7.31 -4.91 16.86
CA PHE A 128 -6.16 -4.50 17.65
C PHE A 128 -5.72 -3.05 17.40
N GLY A 129 -6.34 -2.35 16.44
CA GLY A 129 -5.91 -1.01 16.02
C GLY A 129 -4.48 -1.00 15.49
N ILE A 130 -4.12 -1.99 14.67
CA ILE A 130 -2.81 -2.06 14.02
C ILE A 130 -2.83 -1.10 12.82
N ASP A 131 -1.84 -0.22 12.79
CA ASP A 131 -1.65 0.78 11.75
C ASP A 131 -0.43 0.46 10.86
N ASP A 132 0.01 1.42 10.05
CA ASP A 132 1.15 1.35 9.14
C ASP A 132 1.06 0.20 8.13
N ARG A 133 -0.11 0.08 7.48
CA ARG A 133 -0.44 -1.03 6.58
C ARG A 133 0.03 -0.76 5.15
N HIS A 134 1.30 -0.42 4.99
CA HIS A 134 1.90 -0.28 3.67
C HIS A 134 2.22 -1.64 3.04
N GLN A 135 2.35 -1.70 1.71
CA GLN A 135 2.48 -2.96 0.96
C GLN A 135 3.66 -3.84 1.41
N SER A 136 4.74 -3.26 1.93
CA SER A 136 5.89 -4.03 2.45
C SER A 136 5.63 -4.74 3.78
N ASN A 137 4.55 -4.40 4.50
CA ASN A 137 4.17 -5.07 5.76
C ASN A 137 3.25 -6.28 5.54
N PHE A 138 3.02 -6.63 4.26
CA PHE A 138 2.32 -7.83 3.87
C PHE A 138 3.29 -8.73 3.12
N LEU A 139 3.60 -9.88 3.72
CA LEU A 139 4.31 -10.96 3.07
C LEU A 139 3.30 -11.92 2.44
N ILE A 140 3.59 -12.39 1.24
CA ILE A 140 2.85 -13.43 0.53
C ILE A 140 3.72 -14.67 0.51
N ASP A 141 3.22 -15.77 1.07
CA ASP A 141 3.82 -17.08 0.87
C ASP A 141 3.51 -17.53 -0.57
N THR A 142 4.55 -17.65 -1.39
CA THR A 142 4.41 -18.01 -2.81
C THR A 142 4.05 -19.48 -3.02
N SER A 143 4.18 -20.33 -2.00
CA SER A 143 3.78 -21.73 -2.07
C SER A 143 2.29 -21.95 -1.77
N SER A 144 1.72 -21.16 -0.84
CA SER A 144 0.33 -21.33 -0.38
C SER A 144 -0.61 -20.21 -0.82
N GLY A 145 -0.08 -19.04 -1.22
CA GLY A 145 -0.85 -17.85 -1.57
C GLY A 145 -1.40 -17.10 -0.35
N GLN A 146 -0.98 -17.43 0.86
CA GLN A 146 -1.44 -16.79 2.09
C GLN A 146 -0.75 -15.46 2.35
N VAL A 147 -1.46 -14.53 2.98
CA VAL A 147 -0.92 -13.24 3.43
C VAL A 147 -0.55 -13.31 4.91
N ILE A 148 0.62 -12.78 5.22
CA ILE A 148 1.19 -12.72 6.56
C ILE A 148 1.52 -11.24 6.84
N GLY A 149 0.97 -10.71 7.94
CA GLY A 149 1.30 -9.36 8.40
C GLY A 149 2.58 -9.36 9.20
N ILE A 150 3.44 -8.36 8.99
CA ILE A 150 4.65 -8.11 9.76
C ILE A 150 4.69 -6.66 10.25
N ASP A 151 5.68 -6.36 11.10
CA ASP A 151 5.96 -5.02 11.63
C ASP A 151 4.77 -4.35 12.35
N PHE A 152 4.42 -4.91 13.51
CA PHE A 152 3.36 -4.39 14.37
C PHE A 152 3.84 -3.26 15.30
N GLY A 153 4.64 -2.33 14.76
CA GLY A 153 5.23 -1.22 15.52
C GLY A 153 4.21 -0.18 16.01
N SER A 154 3.09 -0.03 15.30
CA SER A 154 1.99 0.87 15.67
C SER A 154 0.72 0.07 15.95
N VAL A 155 0.26 0.13 17.20
CA VAL A 155 -0.91 -0.60 17.71
C VAL A 155 -1.83 0.32 18.50
N PHE A 156 -3.08 -0.09 18.73
CA PHE A 156 -4.10 0.71 19.41
C PHE A 156 -4.36 2.08 18.78
N ASN A 157 -4.32 2.17 17.46
CA ASN A 157 -4.50 3.40 16.66
C ASN A 157 -3.45 4.48 16.98
N ALA A 158 -2.25 4.07 17.41
CA ALA A 158 -1.16 4.99 17.71
C ALA A 158 -0.79 5.87 16.51
N ALA A 159 -0.90 5.36 15.27
CA ALA A 159 -0.60 6.14 14.08
C ALA A 159 -1.63 7.24 13.86
N THR A 160 -2.91 6.96 14.14
CA THR A 160 -3.97 7.96 14.06
C THR A 160 -3.80 9.07 15.09
N ILE A 161 -3.40 8.72 16.31
CA ILE A 161 -3.33 9.66 17.45
C ILE A 161 -2.02 10.44 17.50
N HIS A 162 -0.89 9.80 17.17
CA HIS A 162 0.44 10.35 17.44
C HIS A 162 1.20 10.81 16.20
N LEU A 163 0.85 10.34 14.99
CA LEU A 163 1.53 10.82 13.79
C LEU A 163 1.06 12.23 13.42
N PRO A 164 1.96 13.11 12.96
CA PRO A 164 1.59 14.43 12.46
C PRO A 164 0.66 14.37 11.24
N LEU A 165 0.72 13.29 10.47
CA LEU A 165 -0.24 12.96 9.42
C LEU A 165 -0.93 11.66 9.83
N SER A 166 -2.14 11.78 10.37
CA SER A 166 -2.91 10.65 10.88
C SER A 166 -3.29 9.66 9.79
N GLU A 167 -3.11 8.37 10.06
CA GLU A 167 -3.70 7.30 9.25
C GLU A 167 -5.20 7.17 9.60
N LEU A 168 -6.06 7.51 8.64
CA LEU A 168 -7.52 7.57 8.84
C LEU A 168 -8.26 6.30 8.39
N ILE A 169 -7.58 5.45 7.62
CA ILE A 169 -8.16 4.22 7.09
C ILE A 169 -8.16 3.15 8.19
N LEU A 170 -9.12 2.24 8.20
CA LEU A 170 -9.25 1.20 9.23
C LEU A 170 -8.79 -0.18 8.77
N ILE A 171 -8.77 -0.42 7.45
CA ILE A 171 -8.25 -1.61 6.80
C ILE A 171 -7.69 -1.22 5.43
N ARG A 172 -6.62 -1.85 4.98
CA ARG A 172 -6.15 -1.66 3.60
C ARG A 172 -7.04 -2.47 2.65
N LEU A 173 -7.84 -1.78 1.83
CA LEU A 173 -8.67 -2.42 0.82
C LEU A 173 -8.54 -1.66 -0.51
N THR A 174 -7.42 -1.87 -1.18
CA THR A 174 -7.00 -1.18 -2.41
C THR A 174 -6.61 -2.17 -3.49
#